data_AF-A0A349HJ82-F1
#
_entry.id   AF-A0A349HJ82-F1
#
_cell.length_a   1.000
_cell.length_b   1.000
_cell.length_c   1.000
_cell.angle_alpha   90.00
_cell.angle_beta   90.00
_cell.angle_gamma   90.00
#
_symmetry.space_group_name_H-M   'P 1'
#
loop_
_entity.id
_entity.type
_entity.pdbx_description
1 polymer ?
#
loop_
_entity_poly.entity_id
_entity_poly.type
_entity_poly.pdbx_seq_one_letter_code
_entity_poly.pdbx_strand_id
1 'polypeptide(L)'
;MDNGAVINVCRGTSGGCRFALDVDGDFAERIGKVVKDSGWPKFLQQKFGEKVNRHKLLSVSAASCPNGCSRPHIADIGLIRACVPVIDHEGCAGCEECVQKCPDQAMEMVDGKVVINRGDCLVCGYCTNVCPTEVISCSRSGWRFRVGGRLGRHPKLGQELPGIYLDDEVMDLIGRCLKLWMDNYVSGKRFGWVIDRVGHDKILQEAE
;
A
#
# COMPACT_ATOMS: atom_id res chain seq x y z
N MET A 1 -12.61 1.66 -21.04
CA MET A 1 -12.36 1.28 -19.62
C MET A 1 -11.79 -0.13 -19.66
N ASP A 2 -10.52 -0.28 -20.03
CA ASP A 2 -10.13 -1.48 -20.81
C ASP A 2 -9.26 -2.51 -20.07
N ASN A 3 -8.99 -2.33 -18.77
CA ASN A 3 -7.93 -3.10 -18.10
C ASN A 3 -8.39 -4.02 -16.96
N GLY A 4 -9.68 -4.35 -16.83
CA GLY A 4 -10.15 -5.29 -15.79
C GLY A 4 -10.04 -4.78 -14.34
N ALA A 5 -9.51 -3.57 -14.14
CA ALA A 5 -9.30 -2.95 -12.83
C ALA A 5 -9.63 -1.45 -12.83
N VAL A 6 -9.89 -0.94 -11.63
CA VAL A 6 -9.96 0.48 -11.29
C VAL A 6 -8.73 0.78 -10.42
N ILE A 7 -7.82 1.60 -10.94
CA ILE A 7 -6.59 2.01 -10.25
C ILE A 7 -6.76 3.47 -9.83
N ASN A 8 -6.71 3.75 -8.52
CA ASN A 8 -6.81 5.10 -7.99
C ASN A 8 -5.51 5.47 -7.25
N VAL A 9 -4.90 6.59 -7.63
CA VAL A 9 -3.71 7.12 -6.95
C VAL A 9 -4.00 8.47 -6.32
N CYS A 10 -3.27 8.81 -5.26
CA CYS A 10 -3.41 10.10 -4.61
C CYS A 10 -2.55 11.17 -5.31
N ARG A 11 -2.84 12.46 -5.10
CA ARG A 11 -2.03 13.55 -5.65
C ARG A 11 -0.53 13.42 -5.36
N GLY A 12 -0.18 12.87 -4.19
CA GLY A 12 1.20 12.68 -3.78
C GLY A 12 2.03 11.80 -4.73
N THR A 13 1.42 10.92 -5.53
CA THR A 13 2.17 10.09 -6.50
C THR A 13 2.64 10.88 -7.71
N SER A 14 2.12 12.10 -7.91
CA SER A 14 2.49 12.99 -9.00
C SER A 14 3.14 14.28 -8.48
N GLY A 15 3.53 14.32 -7.20
CA GLY A 15 4.15 15.48 -6.55
C GLY A 15 3.20 16.50 -5.92
N GLY A 16 3.77 17.51 -5.27
CA GLY A 16 3.03 18.67 -4.72
C GLY A 16 2.29 18.40 -3.41
N CYS A 17 2.64 17.35 -2.66
CA CYS A 17 2.07 17.06 -1.34
C CYS A 17 3.17 16.98 -0.28
N ARG A 18 3.09 17.81 0.77
CA ARG A 18 4.11 17.90 1.84
C ARG A 18 4.29 16.63 2.69
N PHE A 19 3.35 15.68 2.60
CA PHE A 19 3.40 14.42 3.35
C PHE A 19 3.81 13.24 2.48
N ALA A 20 3.90 13.43 1.15
CA ALA A 20 4.16 12.34 0.24
C ALA A 20 5.62 11.89 0.35
N LEU A 21 5.79 10.57 0.44
CA LEU A 21 7.02 9.91 0.05
C LEU A 21 7.07 9.78 -1.47
N ASP A 22 8.28 9.76 -2.01
CA ASP A 22 8.50 9.63 -3.45
C ASP A 22 7.99 8.28 -3.98
N VAL A 23 7.39 8.36 -5.17
CA VAL A 23 6.82 7.24 -5.91
C VAL A 23 7.26 7.38 -7.35
N ASP A 24 7.72 6.28 -7.93
CA ASP A 24 8.13 6.24 -9.33
C ASP A 24 6.98 6.65 -10.25
N GLY A 25 7.29 7.47 -11.26
CA GLY A 25 6.29 8.08 -12.13
C GLY A 25 5.50 7.08 -12.97
N ASP A 26 5.99 5.85 -13.13
CA ASP A 26 5.36 4.76 -13.89
C ASP A 26 4.66 3.71 -13.00
N PHE A 27 4.61 3.94 -11.68
CA PHE A 27 4.11 2.94 -10.72
C PHE A 27 2.67 2.52 -11.00
N ALA A 28 1.80 3.46 -11.38
CA ALA A 28 0.40 3.17 -11.69
C ALA A 28 0.25 2.37 -13.00
N GLU A 29 1.08 2.69 -14.00
CA GLU A 29 1.17 1.99 -15.27
C GLU A 29 1.65 0.55 -15.09
N ARG A 30 2.63 0.33 -14.20
CA ARG A 30 3.11 -1.01 -13.83
C ARG A 30 2.00 -1.87 -13.23
N ILE A 31 1.19 -1.33 -12.31
CA ILE A 31 0.00 -2.02 -11.79
C ILE A 31 -0.95 -2.40 -12.93
N GLY A 32 -1.23 -1.45 -13.83
CA GLY A 32 -2.09 -1.69 -15.00
C GLY A 32 -1.57 -2.81 -15.90
N LYS A 33 -0.24 -2.87 -16.09
CA LYS A 33 0.44 -3.91 -16.85
C LYS A 33 0.31 -5.28 -16.17
N VAL A 34 0.53 -5.38 -14.86
CA VAL A 34 0.32 -6.65 -14.10
C VAL A 34 -1.10 -7.16 -14.29
N VAL A 35 -2.11 -6.28 -14.14
CA VAL A 35 -3.51 -6.69 -14.32
C VAL A 35 -3.75 -7.19 -15.75
N LYS A 36 -3.25 -6.47 -16.75
CA LYS A 36 -3.41 -6.85 -18.16
C LYS A 36 -2.78 -8.22 -18.45
N ASP A 37 -1.59 -8.45 -17.94
CA ASP A 37 -0.80 -9.65 -18.23
C ASP A 37 -1.23 -10.86 -17.39
N SER A 38 -1.94 -10.66 -16.27
CA SER A 38 -2.43 -11.73 -15.40
C SER A 38 -3.46 -12.68 -16.02
N GLY A 39 -4.06 -12.32 -17.18
CA GLY A 39 -5.20 -13.03 -17.75
C GLY A 39 -6.56 -12.63 -17.15
N TRP A 40 -6.58 -11.78 -16.11
CA TRP A 40 -7.80 -11.30 -15.47
C TRP A 40 -8.82 -10.64 -16.41
N PRO A 41 -8.43 -9.75 -17.36
CA PRO A 41 -9.38 -9.18 -18.30
C PRO A 41 -10.07 -10.23 -19.17
N LYS A 42 -9.33 -11.24 -19.65
CA LYS A 42 -9.89 -12.35 -20.43
C LYS A 42 -10.84 -13.20 -19.58
N PHE A 43 -10.48 -13.47 -18.33
CA PHE A 43 -11.34 -14.18 -17.38
C PHE A 43 -12.69 -13.46 -17.18
N LEU A 44 -12.65 -12.13 -16.97
CA LEU A 44 -13.87 -11.33 -16.83
C LEU A 44 -14.73 -11.35 -18.10
N GLN A 45 -14.11 -11.20 -19.27
CA GLN A 45 -14.80 -11.23 -20.56
C GLN A 45 -15.51 -12.57 -20.79
N GLN A 46 -14.83 -13.69 -20.50
CA GLN A 46 -15.42 -15.03 -20.64
C GLN A 46 -16.61 -15.25 -19.69
N LYS A 47 -16.59 -14.66 -18.49
CA LYS A 47 -17.67 -14.82 -17.50
C LYS A 47 -18.84 -13.87 -17.68
N PHE A 48 -18.60 -12.65 -18.17
CA PHE A 48 -19.59 -11.57 -18.15
C PHE A 48 -19.84 -10.91 -19.51
N GLY A 49 -19.15 -11.35 -20.56
CA GLY A 49 -19.21 -10.75 -21.89
C GLY A 49 -18.50 -9.38 -21.93
N GLU A 50 -18.90 -8.56 -22.89
CA GLU A 50 -18.22 -7.29 -23.21
C GLU A 50 -18.44 -6.19 -22.16
N LYS A 51 -19.60 -6.18 -21.49
CA LYS A 51 -19.98 -5.13 -20.53
C LYS A 51 -19.80 -5.60 -19.10
N VAL A 52 -18.59 -5.43 -18.58
CA VAL A 52 -18.26 -5.74 -17.18
C VAL A 52 -18.56 -4.54 -16.28
N ASN A 53 -19.48 -4.72 -15.33
CA ASN A 53 -19.84 -3.68 -14.37
C ASN A 53 -18.67 -3.37 -13.41
N ARG A 54 -18.55 -2.09 -13.00
CA ARG A 54 -17.47 -1.59 -12.11
C ARG A 54 -17.30 -2.41 -10.82
N HIS A 55 -18.39 -2.90 -10.24
CA HIS A 55 -18.33 -3.69 -9.01
C HIS A 55 -17.74 -5.09 -9.20
N LYS A 56 -17.47 -5.54 -10.43
CA LYS A 56 -16.77 -6.79 -10.76
C LYS A 56 -15.27 -6.60 -11.00
N LEU A 57 -14.84 -5.37 -11.27
CA LEU A 57 -13.44 -5.04 -11.52
C LEU A 57 -12.65 -5.10 -10.21
N LEU A 58 -11.36 -5.45 -10.31
CA LEU A 58 -10.41 -5.29 -9.22
C LEU A 58 -10.28 -3.80 -8.89
N SER A 59 -10.34 -3.41 -7.63
CA SER A 59 -9.93 -2.06 -7.21
C SER A 59 -8.56 -2.07 -6.56
N VAL A 60 -7.62 -1.32 -7.13
CA VAL A 60 -6.31 -1.05 -6.56
C VAL A 60 -6.25 0.42 -6.18
N SER A 61 -5.77 0.75 -4.98
CA SER A 61 -5.61 2.14 -4.57
C SER A 61 -4.28 2.36 -3.88
N ALA A 62 -3.49 3.32 -4.37
CA ALA A 62 -2.16 3.61 -3.87
C ALA A 62 -2.07 5.05 -3.31
N ALA A 63 -1.46 5.20 -2.14
CA ALA A 63 -1.25 6.48 -1.47
C ALA A 63 0.22 6.66 -1.08
N SER A 64 0.76 7.85 -1.32
CA SER A 64 2.15 8.19 -1.00
C SER A 64 2.40 8.46 0.49
N CYS A 65 1.39 8.33 1.35
CA CYS A 65 1.53 8.43 2.81
C CYS A 65 0.32 7.81 3.54
N PRO A 66 0.40 7.58 4.86
CA PRO A 66 -0.67 7.00 5.66
C PRO A 66 -1.98 7.80 5.73
N ASN A 67 -1.97 9.11 5.41
CA ASN A 67 -3.21 9.89 5.29
C ASN A 67 -4.18 9.31 4.24
N GLY A 68 -3.67 8.55 3.26
CA GLY A 68 -4.49 7.66 2.47
C GLY A 68 -5.56 8.33 1.60
N CYS A 69 -5.28 9.48 0.98
CA CYS A 69 -6.27 10.27 0.22
C CYS A 69 -6.95 9.51 -0.94
N SER A 70 -6.28 8.51 -1.54
CA SER A 70 -6.85 7.61 -2.56
C SER A 70 -7.73 6.50 -1.98
N ARG A 71 -7.89 6.46 -0.66
CA ARG A 71 -8.67 5.49 0.11
C ARG A 71 -8.15 4.04 -0.01
N PRO A 72 -6.84 3.79 0.20
CA PRO A 72 -6.26 2.44 0.10
C PRO A 72 -6.89 1.45 1.09
N HIS A 73 -7.33 1.92 2.26
CA HIS A 73 -7.88 1.08 3.32
C HIS A 73 -9.17 0.31 2.94
N ILE A 74 -9.86 0.69 1.87
CA ILE A 74 -11.17 0.15 1.47
C ILE A 74 -11.19 -0.41 0.03
N ALA A 75 -10.02 -0.53 -0.61
CA ALA A 75 -9.87 -1.14 -1.93
C ALA A 75 -9.64 -2.65 -1.81
N ASP A 76 -9.89 -3.40 -2.90
CA ASP A 76 -9.56 -4.84 -2.93
C ASP A 76 -8.06 -5.03 -2.65
N ILE A 77 -7.22 -4.13 -3.18
CA ILE A 77 -5.79 -3.99 -2.87
C ILE A 77 -5.50 -2.52 -2.53
N GLY A 78 -4.96 -2.28 -1.34
CA GLY A 78 -4.55 -0.97 -0.84
C GLY A 78 -3.05 -0.89 -0.63
N LEU A 79 -2.41 0.14 -1.18
CA LEU A 79 -0.97 0.37 -1.08
C LEU A 79 -0.72 1.69 -0.38
N ILE A 80 0.12 1.69 0.66
CA ILE A 80 0.48 2.89 1.41
C ILE A 80 2.00 2.96 1.44
N ARG A 81 2.57 4.02 0.84
CA ARG A 81 4.02 4.23 0.82
C ARG A 81 4.55 4.39 2.24
N ALA A 82 5.68 3.75 2.50
CA ALA A 82 6.28 3.65 3.82
C ALA A 82 7.80 3.77 3.76
N CYS A 83 8.36 4.37 4.81
CA CYS A 83 9.78 4.51 5.08
C CYS A 83 10.00 4.12 6.55
N VAL A 84 10.80 3.08 6.79
CA VAL A 84 11.19 2.65 8.13
C VAL A 84 12.34 3.56 8.60
N PRO A 85 12.11 4.53 9.50
CA PRO A 85 13.11 5.51 9.85
C PRO A 85 14.19 4.90 10.75
N VAL A 86 15.45 5.27 10.51
CA VAL A 86 16.62 5.05 11.36
C VAL A 86 17.34 6.37 11.58
N ILE A 87 17.94 6.54 12.76
CA ILE A 87 18.59 7.79 13.17
C ILE A 87 20.08 7.50 13.35
N ASP A 88 20.93 8.27 12.70
CA ASP A 88 22.33 8.38 13.09
C ASP A 88 22.45 9.29 14.32
N HIS A 89 22.72 8.68 15.46
CA HIS A 89 22.82 9.39 16.73
C HIS A 89 24.13 10.17 16.89
N GLU A 90 25.18 9.86 16.12
CA GLU A 90 26.45 10.59 16.20
C GLU A 90 26.32 11.98 15.57
N GLY A 91 25.62 12.08 14.44
CA GLY A 91 25.31 13.36 13.80
C GLY A 91 24.09 14.10 14.38
N CYS A 92 23.36 13.49 15.32
CA CYS A 92 22.11 14.07 15.83
C CYS A 92 22.38 15.26 16.77
N ALA A 93 21.91 16.44 16.38
CA ALA A 93 22.05 17.66 17.19
C ALA A 93 21.07 17.75 18.39
N GLY A 94 20.16 16.79 18.56
CA GLY A 94 19.17 16.82 19.65
C GLY A 94 18.16 17.99 19.56
N CYS A 95 17.91 18.53 18.37
CA CYS A 95 17.05 19.72 18.18
C CYS A 95 15.53 19.48 18.31
N GLU A 96 15.10 18.22 18.47
CA GLU A 96 13.70 17.81 18.69
C GLU A 96 12.71 18.14 17.56
N GLU A 97 13.13 18.70 16.43
CA GLU A 97 12.23 19.01 15.29
C GLU A 97 11.40 17.80 14.84
N CYS A 98 12.02 16.62 14.74
CA CYS A 98 11.32 15.39 14.37
C CYS A 98 10.33 14.91 15.44
N VAL A 99 10.62 15.16 16.72
CA VAL A 99 9.74 14.85 17.86
C VAL A 99 8.50 15.73 17.80
N GLN A 100 8.69 17.05 17.67
CA GLN A 100 7.59 18.02 17.64
C GLN A 100 6.70 17.89 16.40
N LYS A 101 7.29 17.52 15.25
CA LYS A 101 6.59 17.45 13.96
C LYS A 101 6.02 16.06 13.64
N CYS A 102 6.27 15.03 14.46
CA CYS A 102 5.72 13.70 14.25
C CYS A 102 4.18 13.74 14.33
N PRO A 103 3.44 13.45 13.24
CA PRO A 103 1.98 13.51 13.26
C PRO A 103 1.34 12.52 14.23
N ASP A 104 2.02 11.40 14.46
CA ASP A 104 1.57 10.30 15.29
C ASP A 104 2.20 10.32 16.70
N GLN A 105 2.98 11.36 17.03
CA GLN A 105 3.66 11.51 18.33
C GLN A 105 4.53 10.29 18.72
N ALA A 106 5.08 9.60 17.72
CA ALA A 106 5.80 8.34 17.89
C ALA A 106 7.29 8.51 18.24
N MET A 107 7.73 9.70 18.62
CA MET A 107 9.13 10.00 18.90
C MET A 107 9.23 10.81 20.20
N GLU A 108 10.27 10.57 20.97
CA GLU A 108 10.53 11.26 22.25
C GLU A 108 12.04 11.40 22.51
N MET A 109 12.41 12.21 23.50
CA MET A 109 13.79 12.32 23.96
C MET A 109 14.01 11.44 25.20
N VAL A 110 14.97 10.53 25.13
CA VAL A 110 15.41 9.66 26.24
C VAL A 110 16.91 9.77 26.35
N ASP A 111 17.41 10.14 27.53
CA ASP A 111 18.84 10.30 27.82
C ASP A 111 19.59 11.17 26.77
N GLY A 112 18.95 12.24 26.31
CA GLY A 112 19.50 13.17 25.32
C GLY A 112 19.50 12.65 23.87
N LYS A 113 18.86 11.52 23.60
CA LYS A 113 18.73 10.94 22.25
C LYS A 113 17.27 10.81 21.84
N VAL A 114 17.00 11.03 20.56
CA VAL A 114 15.66 10.78 19.99
C VAL A 114 15.41 9.27 19.95
N VAL A 115 14.32 8.80 20.54
CA VAL A 115 13.87 7.41 20.46
C VAL A 115 12.58 7.34 19.67
N ILE A 116 12.44 6.33 18.81
CA ILE A 116 11.23 6.07 18.02
C ILE A 116 10.44 4.96 18.68
N ASN A 117 9.22 5.25 19.14
CA ASN A 117 8.26 4.24 19.55
C ASN A 117 7.73 3.53 18.30
N ARG A 118 8.17 2.28 18.08
CA ARG A 118 7.79 1.50 16.90
C ARG A 118 6.32 1.05 16.90
N GLY A 119 5.66 1.04 18.06
CA GLY A 119 4.23 0.71 18.15
C GLY A 119 3.33 1.82 17.59
N ASP A 120 3.75 3.08 17.78
CA ASP A 120 2.98 4.25 17.34
C ASP A 120 3.44 4.77 15.95
N CYS A 121 4.66 4.42 15.54
CA CYS A 121 5.23 4.88 14.28
C CYS A 121 4.53 4.22 13.07
N LEU A 122 3.78 5.01 12.31
CA LEU A 122 3.14 4.56 11.07
C LEU A 122 4.10 4.43 9.87
N VAL A 123 5.41 4.55 10.10
CA VAL A 123 6.47 4.51 9.09
C VAL A 123 6.20 5.47 7.91
N CYS A 124 5.66 6.66 8.22
CA CYS A 124 5.26 7.66 7.24
C CYS A 124 6.44 8.41 6.59
N GLY A 125 7.63 8.32 7.20
CA GLY A 125 8.84 9.01 6.75
C GLY A 125 8.84 10.52 6.93
N TYR A 126 7.80 11.14 7.50
CA TYR A 126 7.77 12.61 7.66
C TYR A 126 8.97 13.17 8.45
N CYS A 127 9.48 12.38 9.41
CA CYS A 127 10.67 12.72 10.19
C CYS A 127 11.94 12.91 9.34
N THR A 128 12.09 12.21 8.21
CA THR A 128 13.26 12.37 7.31
C THR A 128 13.27 13.76 6.69
N ASN A 129 12.09 14.28 6.31
CA ASN A 129 11.96 15.57 5.63
C ASN A 129 12.10 16.78 6.54
N VAL A 130 11.86 16.61 7.85
CA VAL A 130 11.88 17.72 8.82
C VAL A 130 13.17 17.78 9.62
N CYS A 131 14.05 16.78 9.51
CA CYS A 131 15.32 16.76 10.20
C CYS A 131 16.30 17.74 9.55
N PRO A 132 16.68 18.85 10.22
CA PRO A 132 17.55 19.87 9.62
C PRO A 132 18.99 19.41 9.42
N THR A 133 19.42 18.34 10.11
CA THR A 133 20.76 17.76 10.00
C THR A 133 20.79 16.51 9.13
N GLU A 134 19.65 16.11 8.52
CA GLU A 134 19.54 14.99 7.57
C GLU A 134 20.03 13.63 8.10
N VAL A 135 20.08 13.46 9.43
CA VAL A 135 20.56 12.21 10.08
C VAL A 135 19.50 11.11 10.17
N ILE A 136 18.27 11.38 9.72
CA ILE A 136 17.19 10.40 9.70
C ILE A 136 17.03 9.88 8.27
N SER A 137 17.26 8.58 8.07
CA SER A 137 17.14 7.91 6.78
C SER A 137 16.17 6.73 6.82
N CYS A 138 15.84 6.16 5.67
CA CYS A 138 14.99 4.97 5.58
C CYS A 138 15.86 3.70 5.49
N SER A 139 15.82 2.82 6.49
CA SER A 139 16.46 1.50 6.38
C SER A 139 15.75 0.58 5.39
N ARG A 140 14.44 0.79 5.22
CA ARG A 140 13.64 0.18 4.15
C ARG A 140 12.58 1.16 3.68
N SER A 141 12.48 1.33 2.36
CA SER A 141 11.51 2.19 1.71
C SER A 141 10.72 1.37 0.71
N GLY A 142 9.44 1.17 0.97
CA GLY A 142 8.53 0.45 0.07
C GLY A 142 7.07 0.72 0.40
N TRP A 143 6.24 -0.32 0.37
CA TRP A 143 4.80 -0.23 0.50
C TRP A 143 4.28 -1.14 1.61
N ARG A 144 3.42 -0.59 2.45
CA ARG A 144 2.50 -1.39 3.27
C ARG A 144 1.39 -1.90 2.36
N PHE A 145 1.15 -3.19 2.38
CA PHE A 145 0.21 -3.86 1.50
C PHE A 145 -1.04 -4.26 2.28
N ARG A 146 -2.21 -3.81 1.83
CA ARG A 146 -3.51 -4.13 2.42
C ARG A 146 -4.38 -4.84 1.39
N VAL A 147 -5.19 -5.79 1.83
CA VAL A 147 -5.97 -6.65 0.95
C VAL A 147 -7.37 -6.93 1.48
N GLY A 148 -8.33 -7.06 0.57
CA GLY A 148 -9.70 -7.46 0.88
C GLY A 148 -10.61 -6.36 1.41
N GLY A 149 -10.17 -5.10 1.33
CA GLY A 149 -10.99 -3.94 1.66
C GLY A 149 -12.17 -3.82 0.69
N ARG A 150 -13.30 -3.34 1.19
CA ARG A 150 -14.50 -3.12 0.37
C ARG A 150 -15.49 -2.18 1.03
N LEU A 151 -16.23 -1.47 0.20
CA LEU A 151 -17.47 -0.78 0.58
C LEU A 151 -18.69 -1.55 0.05
N GLY A 152 -19.88 -1.02 0.33
CA GLY A 152 -21.16 -1.59 -0.09
C GLY A 152 -21.95 -2.12 1.10
N ARG A 153 -22.76 -3.16 0.88
CA ARG A 153 -23.69 -3.69 1.91
C ARG A 153 -22.99 -4.23 3.16
N HIS A 154 -21.74 -4.69 3.03
CA HIS A 154 -20.92 -5.19 4.13
C HIS A 154 -19.53 -4.56 4.03
N PRO A 155 -19.34 -3.32 4.51
CA PRO A 155 -18.07 -2.63 4.44
C PRO A 155 -17.03 -3.32 5.34
N LYS A 156 -15.78 -3.32 4.90
CA LYS A 156 -14.65 -3.91 5.63
C LYS A 156 -13.36 -3.18 5.24
N LEU A 157 -12.50 -2.91 6.22
CA LEU A 157 -11.14 -2.43 5.97
C LEU A 157 -10.25 -3.57 5.49
N GLY A 158 -9.35 -3.29 4.56
CA GLY A 158 -8.37 -4.26 4.11
C GLY A 158 -7.47 -4.74 5.25
N GLN A 159 -7.19 -6.04 5.28
CA GLN A 159 -6.22 -6.65 6.17
C GLN A 159 -4.82 -6.27 5.72
N GLU A 160 -3.98 -5.86 6.66
CA GLU A 160 -2.59 -5.56 6.36
C GLU A 160 -1.75 -6.84 6.34
N LEU A 161 -0.95 -7.00 5.29
CA LEU A 161 0.07 -8.04 5.21
C LEU A 161 1.31 -7.58 5.99
N PRO A 162 2.02 -8.49 6.67
CA PRO A 162 3.23 -8.14 7.40
C PRO A 162 4.31 -7.66 6.44
N GLY A 163 5.11 -6.68 6.87
CA GLY A 163 6.30 -6.23 6.13
C GLY A 163 6.08 -5.01 5.23
N ILE A 164 7.17 -4.60 4.58
CA ILE A 164 7.25 -3.46 3.66
C ILE A 164 7.78 -3.97 2.34
N TYR A 165 7.04 -3.80 1.27
CA TYR A 165 7.31 -4.41 -0.03
C TYR A 165 7.91 -3.40 -1.00
N LEU A 166 9.01 -3.74 -1.65
CA LEU A 166 9.58 -2.97 -2.76
C LEU A 166 8.60 -3.00 -3.95
N ASP A 167 8.82 -2.11 -4.90
CA ASP A 167 7.89 -1.95 -6.03
C ASP A 167 7.69 -3.25 -6.83
N ASP A 168 8.76 -4.00 -7.11
CA ASP A 168 8.66 -5.29 -7.80
C ASP A 168 7.95 -6.34 -6.97
N GLU A 169 8.22 -6.41 -5.66
CA GLU A 169 7.52 -7.30 -4.73
C GLU A 169 6.01 -6.99 -4.70
N VAL A 170 5.63 -5.70 -4.78
CA VAL A 170 4.22 -5.28 -4.87
C VAL A 170 3.58 -5.79 -6.17
N MET A 171 4.27 -5.68 -7.31
CA MET A 171 3.75 -6.17 -8.59
C MET A 171 3.50 -7.68 -8.55
N ASP A 172 4.43 -8.44 -7.97
CA ASP A 172 4.29 -9.88 -7.78
C ASP A 172 3.09 -10.23 -6.90
N LEU A 173 2.93 -9.54 -5.76
CA LEU A 173 1.80 -9.75 -4.86
C LEU A 173 0.45 -9.43 -5.51
N ILE A 174 0.36 -8.40 -6.36
CA ILE A 174 -0.85 -8.10 -7.14
C ILE A 174 -1.17 -9.26 -8.09
N GLY A 175 -0.16 -9.78 -8.79
CA GLY A 175 -0.31 -10.96 -9.66
C GLY A 175 -0.83 -12.18 -8.89
N ARG A 176 -0.26 -12.46 -7.71
CA ARG A 176 -0.71 -13.55 -6.82
C ARG A 176 -2.15 -13.35 -6.34
N CYS A 177 -2.53 -12.12 -5.98
CA CYS A 177 -3.91 -11.79 -5.61
C CYS A 177 -4.90 -12.12 -6.74
N LEU A 178 -4.57 -11.73 -7.98
CA LEU A 178 -5.39 -12.01 -9.16
C LEU A 178 -5.50 -13.50 -9.43
N LYS A 179 -4.39 -14.24 -9.37
CA LYS A 179 -4.38 -15.70 -9.50
C LYS A 179 -5.28 -16.36 -8.46
N LEU A 180 -5.10 -16.02 -7.18
CA LEU A 180 -5.93 -16.55 -6.09
C LEU A 180 -7.42 -16.25 -6.29
N TRP A 181 -7.76 -15.06 -6.80
CA TRP A 181 -9.15 -14.72 -7.08
C TRP A 181 -9.73 -15.56 -8.22
N MET A 182 -8.98 -15.77 -9.31
CA MET A 182 -9.42 -16.59 -10.43
C MET A 182 -9.56 -18.06 -10.04
N ASP A 183 -8.58 -18.62 -9.32
CA ASP A 183 -8.55 -20.02 -8.89
C ASP A 183 -9.68 -20.35 -7.91
N ASN A 184 -10.09 -19.38 -7.09
CA ASN A 184 -11.12 -19.54 -6.05
C ASN A 184 -12.38 -18.73 -6.34
N TYR A 185 -12.67 -18.48 -7.61
CA TYR A 185 -13.74 -17.58 -8.01
C TYR A 185 -15.12 -18.07 -7.53
N VAL A 186 -15.87 -17.18 -6.86
CA VAL A 186 -17.26 -17.43 -6.46
C VAL A 186 -18.17 -16.36 -7.05
N SER A 187 -19.20 -16.80 -7.78
CA SER A 187 -20.17 -15.89 -8.40
C SER A 187 -20.82 -14.97 -7.36
N GLY A 188 -20.87 -13.68 -7.70
CA GLY A 188 -21.44 -12.65 -6.82
C GLY A 188 -20.57 -12.24 -5.63
N LYS A 189 -19.40 -12.86 -5.42
CA LYS A 189 -18.47 -12.50 -4.33
C LYS A 189 -17.30 -11.68 -4.86
N ARG A 190 -16.86 -10.72 -4.04
CA ARG A 190 -15.68 -9.86 -4.30
C ARG A 190 -14.41 -10.52 -3.80
N PHE A 191 -13.26 -10.02 -4.25
CA PHE A 191 -11.96 -10.51 -3.81
C PHE A 191 -11.84 -10.59 -2.29
N GLY A 192 -12.25 -9.54 -1.57
CA GLY A 192 -12.24 -9.54 -0.10
C GLY A 192 -12.97 -10.72 0.54
N TRP A 193 -14.09 -11.18 -0.05
CA TRP A 193 -14.79 -12.36 0.47
C TRP A 193 -14.02 -13.66 0.15
N VAL A 194 -13.42 -13.73 -1.04
CA VAL A 194 -12.65 -14.91 -1.48
C VAL A 194 -11.41 -15.06 -0.60
N ILE A 195 -10.65 -13.99 -0.39
CA ILE A 195 -9.41 -14.04 0.40
C ILE A 195 -9.67 -14.28 1.89
N ASP A 196 -10.79 -13.78 2.43
CA ASP A 196 -11.23 -14.10 3.80
C ASP A 196 -11.44 -15.60 4.00
N ARG A 197 -11.89 -16.32 2.96
CA ARG A 197 -12.09 -17.77 3.00
C ARG A 197 -10.81 -18.55 2.74
N VAL A 198 -9.99 -18.10 1.78
CA VAL A 198 -8.74 -18.77 1.38
C VAL A 198 -7.63 -18.59 2.41
N GLY A 199 -7.63 -17.46 3.11
CA GLY A 199 -6.57 -17.05 4.03
C GLY A 199 -5.60 -16.06 3.38
N HIS A 200 -5.28 -14.97 4.09
CA HIS A 200 -4.41 -13.91 3.60
C HIS A 200 -2.95 -14.37 3.41
N ASP A 201 -2.47 -15.28 4.26
CA ASP A 201 -1.10 -15.80 4.21
C ASP A 201 -0.77 -16.53 2.90
N LYS A 202 -1.79 -17.04 2.20
CA LYS A 202 -1.65 -17.67 0.88
C LYS A 202 -1.09 -16.73 -0.18
N ILE A 203 -1.22 -15.41 0.00
CA ILE A 203 -0.63 -14.42 -0.91
C ILE A 203 0.92 -14.43 -0.79
N LEU A 204 1.44 -14.73 0.39
CA LEU A 204 2.87 -14.69 0.69
C LEU A 204 3.59 -16.01 0.34
N GLN A 205 2.85 -17.11 0.21
CA GLN A 205 3.40 -18.40 -0.21
C GLN A 205 3.83 -18.33 -1.69
N GLU A 206 4.99 -18.88 -2.02
CA GLU A 206 5.43 -19.03 -3.41
C GLU A 206 4.44 -19.94 -4.16
N ALA A 207 4.20 -19.65 -5.44
CA ALA A 207 3.41 -20.52 -6.28
C ALA A 207 4.27 -21.76 -6.61
N GLU A 208 3.77 -22.95 -6.26
CA GLU A 208 4.28 -24.23 -6.78
C GLU A 208 4.21 -24.30 -8.31
#